data_AF-A0A851SF01-F1
#
_entry.id   AF-A0A851SF01-F1
#
_cell.length_a   1.000
_cell.length_b   1.000
_cell.length_c   1.000
_cell.angle_alpha   90.00
_cell.angle_beta   90.00
_cell.angle_gamma   90.00
#
_symmetry.space_group_name_H-M   'P 1'
#
loop_
_entity.id
_entity.type
_entity.pdbx_description
1 polymer ?
#
loop_
_entity_poly.entity_id
_entity_poly.type
_entity_poly.pdbx_seq_one_letter_code
_entity_poly.pdbx_strand_id
1 'polypeptide(L)'
;ARVLEIARRLSRGEIPGVGYEEEEKEEEGCQRHREPLEVFCKEDGALLCAICRESRAHRAHTLLTVPEVVREYKEQIQAGLQTLKDDRDKLLEFREAEMRRNW
;
A
#
# COMPACT_ATOMS: atom_id res chain seq x y z
N ALA A 1 -24.53 11.94 8.15
CA ALA A 1 -24.56 10.55 7.64
C ALA A 1 -23.85 10.49 6.28
N ARG A 2 -22.59 10.02 6.29
CA ARG A 2 -21.67 9.96 5.12
C ARG A 2 -22.21 9.12 3.94
N VAL A 3 -23.25 8.32 4.18
CA VAL A 3 -23.87 7.42 3.19
C VAL A 3 -24.62 8.19 2.08
N LEU A 4 -25.24 9.34 2.40
CA LEU A 4 -26.01 10.11 1.40
C LEU A 4 -25.12 10.75 0.33
N GLU A 5 -23.87 11.05 0.68
CA GLU A 5 -22.91 11.67 -0.23
C GLU A 5 -22.33 10.64 -1.21
N ILE A 6 -22.06 9.44 -0.72
CA ILE A 6 -21.61 8.30 -1.54
C ILE A 6 -22.68 7.92 -2.57
N ALA A 7 -23.95 7.84 -2.16
CA ALA A 7 -25.06 7.55 -3.07
C ALA A 7 -25.22 8.58 -4.19
N ARG A 8 -24.93 9.86 -3.91
CA ARG A 8 -25.03 10.95 -4.88
C ARG A 8 -23.90 10.93 -5.91
N ARG A 9 -22.70 10.50 -5.53
CA ARG A 9 -21.50 10.39 -6.40
C ARG A 9 -21.63 9.23 -7.40
N LEU A 10 -22.17 8.10 -6.96
CA LEU A 10 -22.43 6.94 -7.83
C LEU A 10 -23.44 7.27 -8.94
N SER A 11 -24.47 8.08 -8.65
CA SER A 11 -25.46 8.52 -9.63
C SER A 11 -24.93 9.49 -10.68
N ARG A 12 -23.82 10.19 -10.40
CA ARG A 12 -23.21 11.19 -11.31
C ARG A 12 -22.10 10.61 -12.19
N GLY A 13 -21.77 9.33 -12.06
CA GLY A 13 -20.73 8.68 -12.88
C GLY A 13 -19.30 9.16 -12.59
N GLU A 14 -19.08 9.79 -11.44
CA GLU A 14 -17.76 10.22 -10.99
C GLU A 14 -17.03 9.00 -10.41
N ILE A 15 -16.03 8.49 -11.14
CA ILE A 15 -15.11 7.47 -10.62
C ILE A 15 -14.38 8.11 -9.42
N PRO A 16 -14.50 7.58 -8.19
CA PRO A 16 -13.76 8.11 -7.06
C PRO A 16 -12.28 7.77 -7.29
N GLY A 17 -11.50 8.72 -7.79
CA GLY A 17 -10.11 8.45 -8.15
C GLY A 17 -9.30 9.62 -8.69
N VAL A 18 -9.86 10.80 -8.91
CA VAL A 18 -9.05 11.98 -9.26
C VAL A 18 -9.63 13.22 -8.59
N GLY A 19 -9.10 13.51 -7.41
CA GLY A 19 -9.46 14.65 -6.57
C GLY A 19 -8.72 14.52 -5.25
N TYR A 20 -7.43 14.87 -5.26
CA TYR A 20 -6.62 14.99 -4.06
C TYR A 20 -7.15 16.19 -3.26
N GLU A 21 -8.17 15.95 -2.45
CA GLU A 21 -8.47 16.83 -1.31
C GLU A 21 -7.51 16.40 -0.20
N GLU A 22 -6.39 17.13 -0.12
CA GLU A 22 -5.47 17.12 1.01
C GLU A 22 -6.24 17.54 2.26
N GLU A 23 -6.55 16.61 3.16
CA GLU A 23 -6.64 16.87 4.60
C GLU A 23 -6.89 15.57 5.37
N GLU A 24 -5.79 14.94 5.78
CA GLU A 24 -5.62 14.32 7.09
C GLU A 24 -4.11 14.35 7.36
N LYS A 25 -3.59 15.51 7.78
CA LYS A 25 -2.28 15.63 8.45
C LYS A 25 -2.39 14.96 9.82
N GLU A 26 -2.61 13.64 9.84
CA GLU A 26 -2.56 12.87 11.06
C GLU A 26 -1.09 12.63 11.41
N GLU A 27 -0.63 13.43 12.38
CA GLU A 27 0.67 13.37 13.04
C GLU A 27 1.89 13.56 12.11
N GLU A 28 2.24 14.82 11.80
CA GLU A 28 3.44 15.20 11.02
C GLU A 28 4.79 14.84 11.66
N GLY A 29 4.81 13.96 12.66
CA GLY A 29 6.04 13.54 13.28
C GLY A 29 5.87 12.43 14.30
N CYS A 30 7.01 11.91 14.75
CA CYS A 30 7.07 10.94 15.83
C CYS A 30 6.37 11.47 17.09
N GLN A 31 5.38 10.74 17.61
CA GLN A 31 4.63 11.12 18.81
C GLN A 31 5.52 11.48 20.02
N ARG A 32 6.68 10.80 20.14
CA ARG A 32 7.62 10.99 21.27
C ARG A 32 8.52 12.20 21.11
N HIS A 33 8.92 12.51 19.87
CA HIS A 33 10.00 13.47 19.59
C HIS A 33 9.50 14.72 18.86
N ARG A 34 8.30 14.66 18.26
CA ARG A 34 7.70 15.71 17.42
C ARG A 34 8.56 16.07 16.20
N GLU A 35 9.39 15.13 15.77
CA GLU A 35 10.29 15.23 14.62
C GLU A 35 9.69 14.50 13.41
N PRO A 36 9.96 14.96 12.17
CA PRO A 36 9.43 14.34 10.97
C PRO A 36 9.88 12.88 10.83
N LEU A 37 9.01 12.07 10.21
CA LEU A 37 9.23 10.66 9.97
C LEU A 37 9.81 10.45 8.57
N GLU A 38 11.13 10.26 8.48
CA GLU A 38 11.85 10.26 7.19
C GLU A 38 12.48 8.90 6.83
N VAL A 39 12.55 7.99 7.80
CA VAL A 39 13.24 6.70 7.68
C VAL A 39 12.29 5.57 8.02
N PHE A 40 12.33 4.47 7.29
CA PHE A 40 11.53 3.27 7.54
C PHE A 40 12.41 2.16 8.10
N CYS A 41 11.93 1.47 9.14
CA CYS A 41 12.55 0.28 9.69
C CYS A 41 11.89 -0.97 9.11
N LYS A 42 12.66 -1.86 8.45
CA LYS A 42 12.08 -3.07 7.83
C LYS A 42 11.54 -4.07 8.85
N GLU A 43 12.28 -4.28 9.93
CA GLU A 43 11.99 -5.27 10.96
C GLU A 43 10.73 -4.89 11.75
N ASP A 44 10.57 -3.60 12.05
CA ASP A 44 9.42 -3.09 12.83
C ASP A 44 8.24 -2.66 11.96
N GLY A 45 8.44 -2.55 10.63
CA GLY A 45 7.41 -2.09 9.70
C GLY A 45 6.94 -0.65 9.96
N ALA A 46 7.82 0.20 10.51
CA ALA A 46 7.44 1.51 11.05
C ALA A 46 8.32 2.64 10.51
N LEU A 47 7.72 3.82 10.36
CA LEU A 47 8.48 5.05 10.09
C LEU A 47 9.06 5.61 11.40
N LEU A 48 10.29 6.10 11.30
CA LEU A 48 11.11 6.62 12.38
C LEU A 48 11.52 8.06 12.09
N CYS A 49 11.63 8.86 13.16
CA CYS A 49 12.29 10.16 13.11
C CYS A 49 13.80 10.02 13.31
N ALA A 50 14.54 11.12 13.11
CA ALA A 50 15.99 11.20 13.28
C ALA A 50 16.48 10.77 14.68
N ILE A 51 15.65 10.95 15.73
CA ILE A 51 16.01 10.52 17.09
C ILE A 51 15.75 9.01 17.27
N CYS A 52 14.61 8.51 16.78
CA CYS A 52 14.29 7.09 16.89
C CYS A 52 15.31 6.22 16.15
N ARG A 53 15.74 6.62 14.95
CA ARG A 53 16.72 5.83 14.17
C ARG A 53 18.06 5.64 14.88
N GLU A 54 18.47 6.63 15.70
CA GLU A 54 19.74 6.62 16.44
C GLU A 54 19.62 5.90 17.78
N SER A 55 18.40 5.57 18.20
CA SER A 55 18.16 4.82 19.42
C SER A 55 18.77 3.42 19.35
N ARG A 56 19.13 2.87 20.51
CA ARG A 56 19.65 1.50 20.62
C ARG A 56 18.65 0.45 20.10
N ALA A 57 17.35 0.77 20.07
CA ALA A 57 16.32 -0.13 19.60
C ALA A 57 16.45 -0.44 18.10
N HIS A 58 16.81 0.55 17.28
CA HIS A 58 16.88 0.41 15.82
C HIS A 58 18.32 0.33 15.28
N ARG A 59 19.34 0.36 16.15
CA ARG A 59 20.76 0.41 15.77
C ARG A 59 21.22 -0.77 14.90
N ALA A 60 20.60 -1.94 15.07
CA ALA A 60 20.92 -3.16 14.33
C ALA A 60 19.92 -3.47 13.21
N HIS A 61 18.88 -2.64 13.05
CA HIS A 61 17.83 -2.86 12.07
C HIS A 61 18.18 -2.26 10.71
N THR A 62 17.55 -2.80 9.67
CA THR A 62 17.69 -2.32 8.31
C THR A 62 16.79 -1.10 8.12
N LEU A 63 17.44 0.05 7.97
CA LEU A 63 16.77 1.33 7.78
C LEU A 63 16.84 1.75 6.31
N LEU A 64 15.69 2.12 5.75
CA LEU A 64 15.58 2.65 4.39
C LEU A 64 14.99 4.06 4.43
N THR A 65 15.28 4.86 3.41
CA THR A 65 14.55 6.12 3.20
C THR A 65 13.14 5.85 2.65
N VAL A 66 12.22 6.78 2.87
CA VAL A 66 10.85 6.70 2.31
C VAL A 66 10.84 6.46 0.78
N PRO A 67 11.63 7.17 -0.04
CA PRO A 67 11.64 6.92 -1.48
C PRO A 67 12.11 5.51 -1.86
N GLU A 68 13.08 4.95 -1.14
CA GLU A 68 13.60 3.61 -1.40
C GLU A 68 12.57 2.54 -1.08
N VAL A 69 11.90 2.64 0.08
CA VAL A 69 10.88 1.68 0.47
C VAL A 69 9.65 1.77 -0.44
N VAL A 70 9.24 2.97 -0.84
CA VAL A 70 8.12 3.17 -1.78
C VAL A 70 8.41 2.47 -3.10
N ARG A 71 9.63 2.61 -3.63
CA ARG A 71 10.04 1.92 -4.85
C ARG A 71 10.01 0.40 -4.68
N GLU A 72 10.67 -0.11 -3.63
CA GLU A 72 10.78 -1.55 -3.38
C GLU A 72 9.41 -2.22 -3.21
N TYR A 73 8.53 -1.65 -2.37
CA TYR A 73 7.20 -2.19 -2.15
C TYR A 73 6.32 -2.08 -3.39
N LYS A 74 6.43 -1.00 -4.16
CA LYS A 74 5.71 -0.87 -5.43
C LYS A 74 6.09 -1.97 -6.41
N GLU A 75 7.38 -2.25 -6.55
CA GLU A 75 7.88 -3.34 -7.41
C GLU A 75 7.38 -4.71 -6.93
N GLN A 76 7.45 -4.99 -5.62
CA GLN A 76 6.95 -6.23 -5.04
C GLN A 76 5.44 -6.42 -5.27
N ILE A 77 4.65 -5.36 -5.04
CA ILE A 77 3.20 -5.39 -5.25
C ILE A 77 2.87 -5.62 -6.74
N GLN A 78 3.58 -4.95 -7.65
CA GLN A 78 3.37 -5.12 -9.09
C GLN A 78 3.71 -6.54 -9.55
N ALA A 79 4.81 -7.11 -9.06
CA ALA A 79 5.19 -8.48 -9.35
C ALA A 79 4.14 -9.48 -8.84
N GLY A 80 3.71 -9.34 -7.58
CA GLY A 80 2.68 -10.20 -7.00
C GLY A 80 1.33 -10.08 -7.73
N LEU A 81 0.94 -8.88 -8.13
CA LEU A 81 -0.26 -8.66 -8.94
C LEU A 81 -0.17 -9.38 -10.30
N GLN A 82 0.99 -9.37 -10.94
CA GLN A 82 1.16 -10.07 -12.21
C GLN A 82 1.03 -11.58 -12.02
N THR A 83 1.68 -12.16 -11.00
CA THR A 83 1.55 -13.58 -10.66
C THR A 83 0.09 -13.98 -10.45
N LEU A 84 -0.67 -13.19 -9.70
CA LEU A 84 -2.09 -13.47 -9.45
C LEU A 84 -2.94 -13.43 -10.73
N LYS A 85 -2.63 -12.54 -11.68
CA LYS A 85 -3.31 -12.50 -12.98
C LYS A 85 -3.00 -13.75 -13.81
N ASP A 86 -1.74 -14.14 -13.87
CA ASP A 86 -1.31 -15.32 -14.61
C ASP A 86 -1.95 -16.60 -14.05
N ASP A 87 -2.02 -16.72 -12.72
CA ASP A 87 -2.66 -17.87 -12.06
C ASP A 87 -4.16 -17.90 -12.29
N ARG A 88 -4.84 -16.75 -12.24
CA ARG A 88 -6.26 -16.64 -12.62
C ARG A 88 -6.46 -17.12 -14.06
N ASP A 89 -5.63 -16.68 -15.00
CA ASP A 89 -5.80 -16.99 -16.42
C ASP A 89 -5.61 -18.50 -16.66
N LYS A 90 -4.58 -19.11 -16.04
CA LYS A 90 -4.39 -20.58 -16.07
C LYS A 90 -5.59 -21.35 -15.50
N LEU A 91 -6.18 -20.87 -14.40
CA LEU A 91 -7.36 -21.51 -13.81
C LEU A 91 -8.59 -21.43 -14.73
N LEU A 92 -8.77 -20.30 -15.43
CA LEU A 92 -9.84 -20.14 -16.40
C LEU A 92 -9.63 -21.08 -17.60
N GLU A 93 -8.43 -21.14 -18.15
CA GLU A 93 -8.08 -22.06 -19.24
C GLU A 93 -8.31 -23.53 -18.84
N PHE A 94 -7.90 -23.91 -17.63
CA PHE A 94 -8.12 -25.27 -17.11
C PHE A 94 -9.61 -25.59 -17.02
N ARG A 95 -10.41 -24.67 -16.47
CA ARG A 95 -11.87 -24.82 -16.36
C ARG A 95 -12.53 -24.98 -17.73
N GLU A 96 -12.15 -24.17 -18.72
CA GLU A 96 -12.65 -24.28 -20.08
C GLU A 96 -12.25 -25.61 -20.74
N ALA A 97 -11.02 -26.07 -20.50
CA ALA A 97 -10.55 -27.35 -21.01
C ALA A 97 -11.28 -28.55 -20.39
N GLU A 98 -11.60 -28.51 -19.11
CA GLU A 98 -12.44 -29.52 -18.46
C GLU A 98 -13.86 -29.52 -19.03
N MET A 99 -14.48 -28.34 -19.19
CA MET A 99 -15.83 -28.25 -19.77
C MET A 99 -15.88 -28.84 -21.19
N ARG A 100 -14.83 -28.64 -22.00
CA ARG A 100 -14.74 -29.20 -23.35
C ARG A 100 -14.53 -30.71 -23.37
N ARG A 101 -13.86 -31.29 -22.36
CA ARG A 101 -13.62 -32.74 -22.25
C ARG A 101 -14.84 -33.50 -21.75
N ASN A 102 -15.75 -32.82 -21.05
CA ASN A 102 -16.94 -33.42 -20.43
C ASN A 102 -18.19 -33.39 -21.34
N TRP A 103 -18.03 -33.05 -22.62
CA TRP A 103 -19.04 -33.06 -23.69
C TRP A 103 -18.59 -34.01 -24.80
#